data_AF-A0A3R9ARJ5-F1
#
_entry.id   AF-A0A3R9ARJ5-F1
#
_cell.length_a   1.000
_cell.length_b   1.000
_cell.length_c   1.000
_cell.angle_alpha   90.00
_cell.angle_beta   90.00
_cell.angle_gamma   90.00
#
_symmetry.space_group_name_H-M   'P 1'
#
loop_
_entity.id
_entity.type
_entity.pdbx_description
1 polymer ?
#
loop_
_entity_poly.entity_id
_entity_poly.type
_entity_poly.pdbx_seq_one_letter_code
_entity_poly.pdbx_strand_id
1 'polypeptide(L)'
;MFTVEYVLSSDPLVGLIQDSPWDIFGRPYAAYLLFLFGEADAEASDWIRNNLRALDSVTGRDVAGVVFAKSVTIKARKKRGRGNANGPRGMTHDQQTIGLKDVITKGDWDAEPMFPDYLSDTWEDRGPGYNGNRNPNELVDIVATTYASDEVAQRFGVFEDVPCIVLVDAFASTGFEVIRLDDTDLSRLFKTLRTAIGKFTRLEGFAAKKDRLERLARALAEIAALNANALRLKATFDTELGRIDHASVAALATAQTWLREGSIRRFTNTLRSSPLLDPRDAENAISRAADAATTLSKLSKTIGSLTWYAAIRSWPLPGEDIGRLNAIMETHASALMSVAIAGRDDWSKADLCFELDRLVKVQGRMVEAVWGNLPDPAELARHQVDQATTLEARHAKAAQDNQAQMAALRATATGLAKDISASDVSIVQAYRDAKRHLFQKPATASPGVSAEAILAAALQNTTINVTMRDIYMAANVAAMGPNSRADNVSFHGDSEAPVSPRRGR
;
A
#
# COMPACT_ATOMS: atom_id res chain seq x y z
N MET A 1 -9.59 14.96 17.14
CA MET A 1 -8.83 15.15 15.89
C MET A 1 -9.55 14.34 14.83
N PHE A 2 -10.05 14.98 13.79
CA PHE A 2 -10.79 14.32 12.71
C PHE A 2 -9.81 13.88 11.63
N THR A 3 -10.02 12.70 11.07
CA THR A 3 -9.24 12.20 9.92
C THR A 3 -10.16 12.20 8.70
N VAL A 4 -9.74 12.87 7.64
CA VAL A 4 -10.44 12.87 6.35
C VAL A 4 -9.71 11.91 5.44
N GLU A 5 -10.37 10.82 5.03
CA GLU A 5 -9.82 9.87 4.06
C GLU A 5 -10.59 9.97 2.73
N TYR A 6 -9.84 9.95 1.63
CA TYR A 6 -10.38 10.04 0.29
C TYR A 6 -10.48 8.65 -0.34
N VAL A 7 -11.67 8.23 -0.77
CA VAL A 7 -11.90 6.92 -1.41
C VAL A 7 -12.24 7.14 -2.90
N LEU A 8 -11.64 6.37 -3.80
CA LEU A 8 -11.63 6.67 -5.25
C LEU A 8 -12.84 6.17 -6.04
N SER A 9 -13.89 5.63 -5.41
CA SER A 9 -15.08 5.14 -6.12
C SER A 9 -16.28 4.90 -5.17
N SER A 10 -17.50 5.14 -5.66
CA SER A 10 -18.75 4.92 -4.92
C SER A 10 -19.32 3.49 -5.07
N ASP A 11 -18.99 2.79 -6.15
CA ASP A 11 -19.43 1.41 -6.40
C ASP A 11 -18.95 0.36 -5.36
N PRO A 12 -17.74 0.44 -4.76
CA PRO A 12 -17.37 -0.45 -3.65
C PRO A 12 -17.97 0.00 -2.31
N LEU A 13 -18.25 1.29 -2.12
CA LEU A 13 -18.59 1.84 -0.80
C LEU A 13 -19.94 1.33 -0.30
N VAL A 14 -20.93 1.20 -1.17
CA VAL A 14 -22.27 0.76 -0.76
C VAL A 14 -22.31 -0.73 -0.41
N GLY A 15 -21.65 -1.57 -1.21
CA GLY A 15 -21.46 -2.99 -0.87
C GLY A 15 -20.68 -3.14 0.44
N LEU A 16 -19.64 -2.33 0.63
CA LEU A 16 -18.88 -2.32 1.88
C LEU A 16 -19.71 -1.87 3.09
N ILE A 17 -20.60 -0.87 2.99
CA ILE A 17 -21.46 -0.47 4.13
C ILE A 17 -22.42 -1.60 4.53
N GLN A 18 -22.96 -2.33 3.57
CA GLN A 18 -23.92 -3.40 3.82
C GLN A 18 -23.25 -4.71 4.27
N ASP A 19 -22.12 -5.05 3.67
CA ASP A 19 -21.44 -6.34 3.89
C ASP A 19 -20.37 -6.26 4.99
N SER A 20 -19.68 -5.12 5.10
CA SER A 20 -18.49 -4.96 5.95
C SER A 20 -18.21 -3.50 6.32
N PRO A 21 -19.12 -2.82 7.04
CA PRO A 21 -19.01 -1.37 7.30
C PRO A 21 -17.69 -0.99 7.99
N TRP A 22 -17.11 -1.90 8.77
CA TRP A 22 -15.81 -1.72 9.40
C TRP A 22 -14.65 -1.49 8.42
N ASP A 23 -14.76 -1.88 7.16
CA ASP A 23 -13.72 -1.58 6.15
C ASP A 23 -13.63 -0.07 5.87
N ILE A 24 -14.73 0.67 6.07
CA ILE A 24 -14.79 2.13 5.94
C ILE A 24 -14.43 2.80 7.26
N PHE A 25 -14.93 2.26 8.38
CA PHE A 25 -14.74 2.88 9.70
C PHE A 25 -13.45 2.43 10.43
N GLY A 26 -12.64 1.58 9.80
CA GLY A 26 -11.43 0.97 10.35
C GLY A 26 -11.66 -0.04 11.49
N ARG A 27 -12.90 -0.16 11.99
CA ARG A 27 -13.29 -1.14 13.02
C ARG A 27 -14.81 -1.36 13.04
N PRO A 28 -15.29 -2.49 13.57
CA PRO A 28 -16.72 -2.72 13.75
C PRO A 28 -17.28 -1.92 14.94
N TYR A 29 -18.43 -1.29 14.73
CA TYR A 29 -19.23 -0.60 15.75
C TYR A 29 -20.53 -1.35 16.00
N ALA A 30 -21.20 -1.06 17.13
CA ALA A 30 -22.48 -1.69 17.48
C ALA A 30 -23.64 -1.19 16.61
N ALA A 31 -23.50 0.00 16.05
CA ALA A 31 -24.44 0.65 15.15
C ALA A 31 -23.78 1.74 14.31
N TYR A 32 -24.44 2.14 13.23
CA TYR A 32 -24.01 3.17 12.30
C TYR A 32 -25.13 4.18 12.01
N LEU A 33 -24.77 5.46 11.95
CA LEU A 33 -25.61 6.57 11.47
C LEU A 33 -25.05 7.06 10.13
N LEU A 34 -25.80 6.92 9.05
CA LEU A 34 -25.42 7.42 7.72
C LEU A 34 -26.24 8.68 7.44
N PHE A 35 -25.60 9.84 7.43
CA PHE A 35 -26.27 11.11 7.10
C PHE A 35 -26.23 11.29 5.58
N LEU A 36 -27.40 11.41 4.96
CA LEU A 36 -27.57 11.51 3.50
C LEU A 36 -28.28 12.83 3.17
N PHE A 37 -27.59 13.72 2.47
CA PHE A 37 -28.15 14.98 1.96
C PHE A 37 -27.49 15.41 0.64
N GLY A 38 -28.31 15.99 -0.23
CA GLY A 38 -27.92 16.50 -1.53
C GLY A 38 -27.56 17.99 -1.50
N GLU A 39 -27.23 18.52 -2.68
CA GLU A 39 -26.94 19.94 -2.89
C GLU A 39 -28.18 20.83 -2.68
N ALA A 40 -29.38 20.28 -2.90
CA ALA A 40 -30.64 20.97 -2.66
C ALA A 40 -30.94 21.18 -1.17
N ASP A 41 -30.22 20.48 -0.28
CA ASP A 41 -30.49 20.40 1.15
C ASP A 41 -29.49 21.24 1.96
N ALA A 42 -29.22 22.47 1.50
CA ALA A 42 -28.21 23.35 2.09
C ALA A 42 -28.43 23.57 3.60
N GLU A 43 -29.68 23.68 4.03
CA GLU A 43 -30.05 23.83 5.44
C GLU A 43 -29.69 22.61 6.29
N ALA A 44 -29.93 21.39 5.79
CA ALA A 44 -29.55 20.16 6.48
C ALA A 44 -28.02 20.01 6.56
N SER A 45 -27.31 20.34 5.48
CA SER A 45 -25.85 20.37 5.43
C SER A 45 -25.26 21.34 6.46
N ASP A 46 -25.78 22.58 6.50
CA ASP A 46 -25.38 23.61 7.44
C ASP A 46 -25.70 23.19 8.89
N TRP A 47 -26.88 22.61 9.12
CA TRP A 47 -27.26 22.11 10.41
C TRP A 47 -26.29 21.03 10.88
N ILE A 48 -26.00 20.01 10.08
CA ILE A 48 -25.09 18.92 10.44
C ILE A 48 -23.72 19.50 10.76
N ARG A 49 -23.16 20.34 9.86
CA ARG A 49 -21.86 21.01 10.06
C ARG A 49 -21.78 21.72 11.42
N ASN A 50 -22.81 22.48 11.77
CA ASN A 50 -22.86 23.25 13.02
C ASN A 50 -23.06 22.36 14.27
N ASN A 51 -23.46 21.10 14.08
CA ASN A 51 -23.89 20.20 15.14
C ASN A 51 -23.05 18.92 15.27
N LEU A 52 -21.99 18.75 14.46
CA LEU A 52 -21.15 17.54 14.45
C LEU A 52 -20.59 17.15 15.82
N ARG A 53 -20.14 18.12 16.63
CA ARG A 53 -19.64 17.85 17.99
C ARG A 53 -20.72 17.33 18.92
N ALA A 54 -21.93 17.87 18.79
CA ALA A 54 -23.06 17.37 19.57
C ALA A 54 -23.47 15.97 19.09
N LEU A 55 -23.40 15.69 17.78
CA LEU A 55 -23.65 14.35 17.24
C LEU A 55 -22.63 13.33 17.74
N ASP A 56 -21.33 13.66 17.75
CA ASP A 56 -20.25 12.85 18.33
C ASP A 56 -20.52 12.50 19.81
N SER A 57 -20.85 13.53 20.59
CA SER A 57 -21.18 13.35 22.01
C SER A 57 -22.37 12.42 22.22
N VAL A 58 -23.26 12.29 21.22
CA VAL A 58 -24.45 11.43 21.29
C VAL A 58 -24.15 10.00 20.87
N THR A 59 -23.30 9.80 19.86
CA THR A 59 -22.91 8.46 19.37
C THR A 59 -21.97 7.73 20.32
N GLY A 60 -21.10 8.46 21.03
CA GLY A 60 -20.14 7.86 21.95
C GLY A 60 -19.17 6.89 21.25
N ARG A 61 -18.68 5.88 21.99
CA ARG A 61 -17.66 4.93 21.47
C ARG A 61 -18.22 3.74 20.70
N ASP A 62 -19.51 3.50 20.84
CA ASP A 62 -20.16 2.25 20.44
C ASP A 62 -20.97 2.41 19.14
N VAL A 63 -21.28 3.65 18.73
CA VAL A 63 -21.99 3.99 17.50
C VAL A 63 -21.06 4.83 16.63
N ALA A 64 -20.96 4.51 15.34
CA ALA A 64 -20.25 5.35 14.37
C ALA A 64 -21.21 6.20 13.57
N GLY A 65 -20.76 7.39 13.16
CA GLY A 65 -21.48 8.27 12.23
C GLY A 65 -20.64 8.54 10.99
N VAL A 66 -21.28 8.56 9.82
CA VAL A 66 -20.66 8.97 8.55
C VAL A 66 -21.58 9.91 7.79
N VAL A 67 -21.00 10.96 7.23
CA VAL A 67 -21.70 11.97 6.46
C VAL A 67 -21.42 11.75 4.97
N PHE A 68 -22.46 11.43 4.20
CA PHE A 68 -22.42 11.43 2.75
C PHE A 68 -23.06 12.70 2.25
N ALA A 69 -22.27 13.52 1.57
CA ALA A 69 -22.71 14.83 1.11
C ALA A 69 -22.34 15.02 -0.35
N LYS A 70 -23.31 15.48 -1.15
CA LYS A 70 -23.02 15.89 -2.53
C LYS A 70 -22.14 17.11 -2.54
N SER A 71 -22.32 18.11 -1.71
CA SER A 71 -21.34 19.17 -1.59
C SER A 71 -21.15 19.56 -0.13
N VAL A 72 -19.90 19.66 0.30
CA VAL A 72 -19.57 20.19 1.63
C VAL A 72 -18.71 21.42 1.42
N THR A 73 -19.16 22.52 2.02
CA THR A 73 -18.32 23.69 2.20
C THR A 73 -17.39 23.45 3.37
N ILE A 74 -16.09 23.28 3.06
CA ILE A 74 -15.04 23.14 4.07
C ILE A 74 -14.25 24.44 4.11
N LYS A 75 -14.07 25.01 5.31
CA LYS A 75 -13.17 26.14 5.52
C LYS A 75 -11.73 25.64 5.51
N ALA A 76 -10.97 25.99 4.47
CA ALA A 76 -9.58 25.57 4.30
C ALA A 76 -8.60 26.73 4.51
N ARG A 77 -7.41 26.41 5.03
CA ARG A 77 -6.32 27.38 5.20
C ARG A 77 -5.41 27.38 3.97
N LYS A 78 -5.31 28.51 3.30
CA LYS A 78 -4.32 28.70 2.24
C LYS A 78 -2.93 28.84 2.86
N LYS A 79 -2.11 27.78 2.80
CA LYS A 79 -0.67 27.93 3.07
C LYS A 79 -0.10 28.81 1.96
N ARG A 80 0.40 30.00 2.29
CA ARG A 80 1.35 30.65 1.40
C ARG A 80 2.60 29.79 1.44
N GLY A 81 2.80 28.96 0.42
CA GLY A 81 4.09 28.34 0.17
C GLY A 81 5.16 29.43 0.32
N ARG A 82 6.25 29.13 1.03
CA ARG A 82 7.48 29.94 0.98
C ARG A 82 8.04 29.78 -0.43
N GLY A 83 7.36 30.36 -1.42
CA GLY A 83 7.83 30.39 -2.78
C GLY A 83 9.10 31.22 -2.80
N ASN A 84 10.21 30.57 -3.13
CA ASN A 84 11.38 31.24 -3.65
C ASN A 84 10.93 32.30 -4.66
N ALA A 85 11.42 33.52 -4.49
CA ALA A 85 10.97 34.74 -5.16
C ALA A 85 11.20 34.79 -6.69
N ASN A 86 11.38 33.66 -7.36
CA ASN A 86 11.77 33.56 -8.77
C ASN A 86 10.71 32.89 -9.68
N GLY A 87 9.49 32.69 -9.20
CA GLY A 87 8.36 32.30 -10.07
C GLY A 87 7.83 33.51 -10.87
N PRO A 88 7.53 33.36 -12.17
CA PRO A 88 7.19 34.48 -13.04
C PRO A 88 5.93 35.20 -12.56
N ARG A 89 6.08 36.49 -12.29
CA ARG A 89 4.98 37.43 -12.03
C ARG A 89 4.21 37.67 -13.31
N GLY A 90 2.94 37.29 -13.32
CA GLY A 90 1.98 37.75 -14.31
C GLY A 90 0.90 36.73 -14.56
N MET A 91 -0.17 36.76 -13.75
CA MET A 91 -1.48 36.32 -14.21
C MET A 91 -2.53 37.27 -13.64
N THR A 92 -3.07 38.07 -14.54
CA THR A 92 -4.27 38.89 -14.46
C THR A 92 -5.49 38.02 -14.13
N HIS A 93 -6.49 38.65 -13.53
CA HIS A 93 -7.81 38.08 -13.24
C HIS A 93 -8.46 37.50 -14.50
N ASP A 94 -8.34 36.19 -14.70
CA ASP A 94 -9.19 35.42 -15.61
C ASP A 94 -9.59 34.11 -14.92
N GLN A 95 -10.85 33.74 -15.12
CA GLN A 95 -11.48 32.49 -14.73
C GLN A 95 -10.55 31.29 -15.01
N GLN A 96 -10.16 30.55 -13.97
CA GLN A 96 -9.49 29.27 -14.13
C GLN A 96 -10.50 28.13 -14.02
N THR A 97 -10.74 27.46 -15.14
CA THR A 97 -11.36 26.12 -15.17
C THR A 97 -10.30 25.13 -14.69
N ILE A 98 -10.48 24.58 -13.48
CA ILE A 98 -9.55 23.61 -12.88
C ILE A 98 -10.03 22.20 -13.22
N GLY A 99 -9.23 21.46 -14.00
CA GLY A 99 -9.50 20.05 -14.29
C GLY A 99 -9.14 19.15 -13.10
N LEU A 100 -9.91 18.08 -12.88
CA LEU A 100 -9.80 17.19 -11.70
C LEU A 100 -8.41 16.55 -11.46
N LYS A 101 -7.49 16.60 -12.43
CA LYS A 101 -6.10 16.15 -12.25
C LYS A 101 -5.20 17.14 -11.52
N ASP A 102 -5.67 18.37 -11.29
CA ASP A 102 -4.92 19.44 -10.60
C ASP A 102 -5.25 19.54 -9.10
N VAL A 103 -6.16 18.71 -8.57
CA VAL A 103 -6.27 18.49 -7.13
C VAL A 103 -5.18 17.49 -6.71
N ILE A 104 -3.94 17.96 -6.76
CA ILE A 104 -2.88 17.83 -5.75
C ILE A 104 -1.78 18.80 -6.21
N THR A 105 -1.72 19.96 -5.53
CA THR A 105 -0.58 20.88 -5.38
C THR A 105 0.05 21.52 -6.64
N LYS A 106 -0.47 22.69 -7.06
CA LYS A 106 0.40 23.80 -7.55
C LYS A 106 0.61 24.90 -6.50
N GLY A 107 -0.04 24.79 -5.34
CA GLY A 107 0.31 25.51 -4.12
C GLY A 107 0.28 24.54 -2.95
N ASP A 108 1.14 24.77 -1.96
CA ASP A 108 1.07 24.07 -0.68
C ASP A 108 -0.24 24.49 0.01
N TRP A 109 -1.24 23.62 0.08
CA TRP A 109 -2.45 23.84 0.87
C TRP A 109 -2.43 22.92 2.08
N ASP A 110 -2.63 23.47 3.28
CA ASP A 110 -2.94 22.66 4.45
C ASP A 110 -4.46 22.72 4.65
N ALA A 111 -5.14 21.66 4.27
CA ALA A 111 -6.51 21.45 4.70
C ALA A 111 -6.48 21.00 6.17
N GLU A 112 -6.60 21.95 7.09
CA GLU A 112 -6.96 21.63 8.48
C GLU A 112 -8.48 21.41 8.51
N PRO A 113 -8.98 20.21 8.90
CA PRO A 113 -10.41 20.03 9.14
C PRO A 113 -10.81 20.92 10.32
N MET A 114 -11.38 22.08 10.02
CA MET A 114 -11.90 22.99 11.04
C MET A 114 -13.19 22.41 11.61
N PHE A 115 -13.07 21.82 12.79
CA PHE A 115 -14.21 21.58 13.68
C PHE A 115 -14.09 22.47 14.93
N PRO A 116 -15.22 22.77 15.60
CA PRO A 116 -15.38 23.93 16.51
C PRO A 116 -14.48 23.96 17.75
N ASP A 117 -13.63 22.95 17.97
CA ASP A 117 -12.79 22.85 19.17
C ASP A 117 -11.74 23.98 19.27
N TYR A 118 -11.49 24.71 18.19
CA TYR A 118 -10.62 25.90 18.18
C TYR A 118 -11.39 27.25 18.19
N LEU A 119 -12.72 27.25 18.29
CA LEU A 119 -13.52 28.48 18.38
C LEU A 119 -13.70 29.00 19.82
N SER A 120 -12.90 28.53 20.79
CA SER A 120 -12.93 29.09 22.15
C SER A 120 -12.28 30.48 22.25
N ASP A 121 -11.49 30.89 21.25
CA ASP A 121 -11.22 32.31 21.05
C ASP A 121 -12.33 32.85 20.16
N THR A 122 -13.15 33.74 20.71
CA THR A 122 -14.16 34.50 19.96
C THR A 122 -13.48 35.23 18.79
N TRP A 123 -13.68 34.70 17.57
CA TRP A 123 -13.23 35.30 16.31
C TRP A 123 -14.18 36.40 15.81
N GLU A 124 -15.26 36.68 16.55
CA GLU A 124 -16.16 37.79 16.27
C GLU A 124 -15.49 39.12 16.61
N ASP A 125 -15.43 40.00 15.59
CA ASP A 125 -15.13 41.42 15.67
C ASP A 125 -13.79 41.85 16.28
N ARG A 126 -12.72 41.75 15.48
CA ARG A 126 -11.72 42.82 15.51
C ARG A 126 -12.32 44.02 14.78
N GLY A 127 -12.72 45.01 15.58
CA GLY A 127 -13.57 46.14 15.19
C GLY A 127 -13.17 46.94 13.95
N PRO A 128 -14.09 47.82 13.49
CA PRO A 128 -13.97 48.57 12.26
C PRO A 128 -12.84 49.60 12.36
N GLY A 129 -11.66 49.25 11.85
CA GLY A 129 -10.52 50.16 11.85
C GLY A 129 -9.25 49.66 11.17
N TYR A 130 -9.12 48.38 10.85
CA TYR A 130 -7.94 47.85 10.16
C TYR A 130 -8.10 47.87 8.64
N ASN A 131 -7.90 49.05 8.05
CA ASN A 131 -7.78 49.20 6.61
C ASN A 131 -6.41 48.68 6.12
N GLY A 132 -6.43 47.59 5.35
CA GLY A 132 -5.41 47.32 4.35
C GLY A 132 -4.20 46.51 4.79
N ASN A 133 -4.37 45.21 5.05
CA ASN A 133 -3.65 44.19 4.29
C ASN A 133 -4.23 42.80 4.61
N ARG A 134 -4.49 42.05 3.53
CA ARG A 134 -5.16 40.74 3.50
C ARG A 134 -4.80 39.89 4.72
N ASN A 135 -5.82 39.51 5.49
CA ASN A 135 -5.69 38.64 6.64
C ASN A 135 -4.95 37.36 6.18
N PRO A 136 -3.77 37.02 6.72
CA PRO A 136 -2.98 35.86 6.29
C PRO A 136 -3.67 34.51 6.58
N ASN A 137 -4.86 34.55 7.16
CA ASN A 137 -5.73 33.41 7.47
C ASN A 137 -7.08 33.53 6.74
N GLU A 138 -7.09 33.96 5.48
CA GLU A 138 -8.30 33.93 4.66
C GLU A 138 -8.77 32.46 4.53
N LEU A 139 -9.82 32.15 5.28
CA LEU A 139 -10.54 30.88 5.17
C LEU A 139 -11.32 30.94 3.87
N VAL A 140 -11.00 30.03 2.95
CA VAL A 140 -11.73 29.90 1.71
C VAL A 140 -12.71 28.75 1.88
N ASP A 141 -13.96 29.00 1.53
CA ASP A 141 -14.99 27.99 1.41
C ASP A 141 -14.70 27.15 0.17
N ILE A 142 -14.30 25.89 0.37
CA ILE A 142 -14.11 24.92 -0.71
C ILE A 142 -15.36 24.07 -0.80
N VAL A 143 -16.04 24.10 -1.94
CA VAL A 143 -17.18 23.24 -2.26
C VAL A 143 -16.65 21.97 -2.93
N ALA A 144 -16.74 20.83 -2.26
CA ALA A 144 -16.35 19.54 -2.82
C ALA A 144 -17.59 18.77 -3.31
N THR A 145 -17.80 18.64 -4.62
CA THR A 145 -19.01 17.99 -5.19
C THR A 145 -18.85 16.46 -5.38
N THR A 146 -19.83 15.64 -4.96
CA THR A 146 -19.87 14.16 -5.01
C THR A 146 -21.30 13.66 -5.36
N TYR A 147 -21.46 12.43 -5.87
CA TYR A 147 -22.79 11.81 -6.04
C TYR A 147 -23.10 10.75 -4.98
N ALA A 148 -22.27 10.68 -3.93
CA ALA A 148 -22.28 9.56 -2.98
C ALA A 148 -23.58 9.48 -2.16
N SER A 149 -24.17 10.62 -1.79
CA SER A 149 -25.42 10.64 -1.04
C SER A 149 -26.58 10.04 -1.85
N ASP A 150 -26.72 10.42 -3.11
CA ASP A 150 -27.80 9.96 -4.00
C ASP A 150 -27.69 8.46 -4.26
N GLU A 151 -26.48 7.97 -4.50
CA GLU A 151 -26.23 6.54 -4.76
C GLU A 151 -26.47 5.68 -3.51
N VAL A 152 -26.00 6.12 -2.34
CA VAL A 152 -26.29 5.44 -1.08
C VAL A 152 -27.79 5.46 -0.82
N ALA A 153 -28.46 6.60 -1.00
CA ALA A 153 -29.91 6.73 -0.81
C ALA A 153 -30.70 5.81 -1.76
N GLN A 154 -30.34 5.73 -3.04
CA GLN A 154 -30.99 4.82 -4.00
C GLN A 154 -30.85 3.35 -3.60
N ARG A 155 -29.67 2.95 -3.11
CA ARG A 155 -29.40 1.55 -2.70
C ARG A 155 -30.11 1.14 -1.43
N PHE A 156 -30.27 2.07 -0.49
CA PHE A 156 -31.14 1.87 0.66
C PHE A 156 -32.63 2.02 0.30
N GLY A 157 -32.98 2.48 -0.92
CA GLY A 157 -34.37 2.70 -1.32
C GLY A 157 -35.03 3.89 -0.60
N VAL A 158 -34.21 4.86 -0.17
CA VAL A 158 -34.60 6.03 0.64
C VAL A 158 -34.39 7.34 -0.11
N PHE A 159 -34.24 7.28 -1.43
CA PHE A 159 -33.99 8.46 -2.27
C PHE A 159 -35.07 9.53 -2.11
N GLU A 160 -36.32 9.13 -1.92
CA GLU A 160 -37.47 10.05 -1.69
C GLU A 160 -37.50 10.66 -0.28
N ASP A 161 -36.67 10.15 0.64
CA ASP A 161 -36.62 10.58 2.03
C ASP A 161 -35.47 11.55 2.31
N VAL A 162 -34.56 11.78 1.35
CA VAL A 162 -33.46 12.75 1.47
C VAL A 162 -34.04 14.18 1.63
N PRO A 163 -33.51 15.02 2.55
CA PRO A 163 -32.39 14.75 3.44
C PRO A 163 -32.78 13.86 4.63
N CYS A 164 -31.97 12.84 4.93
CA CYS A 164 -32.26 11.87 5.98
C CYS A 164 -31.01 11.34 6.71
N ILE A 165 -31.25 10.65 7.83
CA ILE A 165 -30.29 9.79 8.51
C ILE A 165 -30.78 8.35 8.39
N VAL A 166 -29.93 7.48 7.86
CA VAL A 166 -30.15 6.03 7.86
C VAL A 166 -29.46 5.44 9.07
N LEU A 167 -30.25 4.86 9.97
CA LEU A 167 -29.79 4.16 11.16
C LEU A 167 -29.69 2.67 10.87
N VAL A 168 -28.50 2.09 11.07
CA VAL A 168 -28.20 0.68 10.75
C VAL A 168 -27.55 0.00 11.96
N ASP A 169 -27.91 -1.25 12.20
CA ASP A 169 -27.23 -2.11 13.18
C ASP A 169 -25.86 -2.59 12.67
N ALA A 170 -24.98 -3.02 13.58
CA ALA A 170 -23.65 -3.57 13.27
C ALA A 170 -23.65 -4.62 12.13
N PHE A 171 -24.68 -5.46 12.15
CA PHE A 171 -25.00 -6.47 11.15
C PHE A 171 -26.50 -6.35 10.95
N ALA A 172 -26.95 -6.13 9.71
CA ALA A 172 -28.33 -5.75 9.39
C ALA A 172 -29.33 -6.93 9.55
N SER A 173 -29.50 -7.46 10.77
CA SER A 173 -30.44 -8.54 11.05
C SER A 173 -31.90 -8.06 11.05
N THR A 174 -32.14 -6.77 11.32
CA THR A 174 -33.49 -6.19 11.45
C THR A 174 -33.82 -5.10 10.43
N GLY A 175 -32.97 -4.92 9.40
CA GLY A 175 -33.06 -3.82 8.45
C GLY A 175 -32.47 -2.50 8.97
N PHE A 176 -32.88 -1.38 8.37
CA PHE A 176 -32.48 -0.03 8.75
C PHE A 176 -33.72 0.83 9.08
N GLU A 177 -33.51 1.97 9.73
CA GLU A 177 -34.55 2.97 9.97
C GLU A 177 -34.16 4.30 9.32
N VAL A 178 -35.13 4.98 8.73
CA VAL A 178 -34.94 6.29 8.10
C VAL A 178 -35.48 7.39 8.99
N ILE A 179 -34.65 8.39 9.25
CA ILE A 179 -35.00 9.59 10.00
C ILE A 179 -34.94 10.76 9.03
N ARG A 180 -36.10 11.30 8.63
CA ARG A 180 -36.14 12.47 7.76
C ARG A 180 -35.67 13.71 8.52
N LEU A 181 -34.97 14.60 7.83
CA LEU A 181 -34.43 15.84 8.39
C LEU A 181 -35.29 17.03 7.95
N ASP A 182 -36.52 17.09 8.48
CA ASP A 182 -37.37 18.29 8.38
C ASP A 182 -37.23 19.20 9.62
N ASP A 183 -37.72 20.44 9.54
CA ASP A 183 -37.63 21.43 10.63
C ASP A 183 -38.19 20.91 11.97
N THR A 184 -39.23 20.08 11.89
CA THR A 184 -39.90 19.53 13.06
C THR A 184 -39.03 18.47 13.74
N ASP A 185 -38.41 17.60 12.95
CA ASP A 185 -37.56 16.51 13.41
C ASP A 185 -36.16 17.01 13.82
N LEU A 186 -35.57 17.98 13.11
CA LEU A 186 -34.27 18.58 13.46
C LEU A 186 -34.25 19.15 14.87
N SER A 187 -35.31 19.86 15.27
CA SER A 187 -35.44 20.45 16.62
C SER A 187 -35.47 19.40 17.74
N ARG A 188 -35.86 18.14 17.42
CA ARG A 188 -36.02 17.04 18.38
C ARG A 188 -34.97 15.96 18.23
N LEU A 189 -34.23 15.95 17.12
CA LEU A 189 -33.33 14.88 16.72
C LEU A 189 -32.35 14.50 17.82
N PHE A 190 -31.71 15.48 18.45
CA PHE A 190 -30.77 15.22 19.55
C PHE A 190 -31.39 14.51 20.74
N LYS A 191 -32.61 14.92 21.13
CA LYS A 191 -33.32 14.29 22.25
C LYS A 191 -33.69 12.86 21.89
N THR A 192 -34.16 12.64 20.66
CA THR A 192 -34.52 11.31 20.15
C THR A 192 -33.31 10.40 20.07
N LEU A 193 -32.20 10.85 19.46
CA LEU A 193 -30.96 10.06 19.34
C LEU A 193 -30.34 9.75 20.71
N ARG A 194 -30.25 10.72 21.63
CA ARG A 194 -29.78 10.46 23.01
C ARG A 194 -30.63 9.42 23.72
N THR A 195 -31.94 9.51 23.57
CA THR A 195 -32.86 8.54 24.19
C THR A 195 -32.69 7.17 23.56
N ALA A 196 -32.59 7.08 22.24
CA ALA A 196 -32.41 5.85 21.50
C ALA A 196 -31.08 5.16 21.85
N ILE A 197 -29.96 5.88 21.78
CA ILE A 197 -28.63 5.37 22.09
C ILE A 197 -28.50 5.03 23.58
N GLY A 198 -29.07 5.86 24.46
CA GLY A 198 -29.11 5.59 25.89
C GLY A 198 -29.92 4.34 26.24
N LYS A 199 -31.01 4.05 25.51
CA LYS A 199 -31.76 2.79 25.64
C LYS A 199 -30.97 1.63 25.06
N PHE A 200 -30.44 1.78 23.85
CA PHE A 200 -29.67 0.77 23.13
C PHE A 200 -28.51 0.22 23.96
N THR A 201 -27.71 1.11 24.55
CA THR A 201 -26.56 0.76 25.39
C THR A 201 -26.94 0.11 26.72
N ARG A 202 -28.22 0.19 27.13
CA ARG A 202 -28.76 -0.43 28.35
C ARG A 202 -29.55 -1.71 28.07
N LEU A 203 -29.73 -2.10 26.81
CA LEU A 203 -30.42 -3.34 26.47
C LEU A 203 -29.68 -4.55 27.05
N GLU A 204 -30.44 -5.53 27.51
CA GLU A 204 -29.88 -6.80 27.95
C GLU A 204 -29.11 -7.45 26.79
N GLY A 205 -27.89 -7.91 27.06
CA GLY A 205 -27.00 -8.47 26.04
C GLY A 205 -26.12 -7.45 25.30
N PHE A 206 -26.32 -6.13 25.46
CA PHE A 206 -25.47 -5.12 24.81
C PHE A 206 -23.99 -5.26 25.20
N ALA A 207 -23.71 -5.46 26.50
CA ALA A 207 -22.34 -5.66 26.97
C ALA A 207 -21.66 -6.87 26.33
N ALA A 208 -22.39 -7.97 26.13
CA ALA A 208 -21.88 -9.16 25.45
C ALA A 208 -21.68 -8.92 23.94
N LYS A 209 -22.60 -8.19 23.29
CA LYS A 209 -22.45 -7.77 21.89
C LYS A 209 -21.20 -6.91 21.71
N LYS A 210 -20.97 -5.96 22.62
CA LYS A 210 -19.80 -5.08 22.63
C LYS A 210 -18.48 -5.86 22.77
N ASP A 211 -18.38 -6.78 23.74
CA ASP A 211 -17.17 -7.61 23.90
C ASP A 211 -16.86 -8.41 22.61
N ARG A 212 -17.88 -8.99 21.98
CA ARG A 212 -17.71 -9.70 20.70
C ARG A 212 -17.22 -8.78 19.58
N LEU A 213 -17.74 -7.55 19.49
CA LEU A 213 -17.30 -6.54 18.52
C LEU A 213 -15.83 -6.15 18.75
N GLU A 214 -15.42 -5.95 20.00
CA GLU A 214 -14.02 -5.63 20.34
C GLU A 214 -13.06 -6.80 20.02
N ARG A 215 -13.52 -8.04 20.20
CA ARG A 215 -12.77 -9.23 19.80
C ARG A 215 -12.69 -9.36 18.28
N LEU A 216 -13.78 -9.05 17.56
CA LEU A 216 -13.80 -9.03 16.10
C LEU A 216 -12.82 -7.97 15.57
N ALA A 217 -12.85 -6.77 16.13
CA ALA A 217 -11.93 -5.68 15.77
C ALA A 217 -10.46 -6.11 15.93
N ARG A 218 -10.12 -6.75 17.05
CA ARG A 218 -8.78 -7.30 17.29
C ARG A 218 -8.38 -8.35 16.26
N ALA A 219 -9.27 -9.31 15.98
CA ALA A 219 -9.01 -10.35 14.98
C ALA A 219 -8.77 -9.76 13.58
N LEU A 220 -9.57 -8.77 13.16
CA LEU A 220 -9.39 -8.08 11.87
C LEU A 220 -8.07 -7.31 11.80
N ALA A 221 -7.70 -6.61 12.89
CA ALA A 221 -6.41 -5.91 12.96
C ALA A 221 -5.21 -6.86 12.88
N GLU A 222 -5.28 -8.02 13.54
CA GLU A 222 -4.26 -9.06 13.46
C GLU A 222 -4.15 -9.67 12.05
N ILE A 223 -5.29 -9.90 11.36
CA ILE A 223 -5.30 -10.34 9.96
C ILE A 223 -4.59 -9.31 9.07
N ALA A 224 -4.90 -8.01 9.24
CA ALA A 224 -4.25 -6.94 8.48
C ALA A 224 -2.73 -6.90 8.74
N ALA A 225 -2.30 -7.05 9.98
CA ALA A 225 -0.89 -7.12 10.35
C ALA A 225 -0.17 -8.32 9.72
N LEU A 226 -0.80 -9.50 9.70
CA LEU A 226 -0.25 -10.69 9.04
C LEU A 226 -0.14 -10.55 7.52
N ASN A 227 -1.12 -9.92 6.88
CA ASN A 227 -1.03 -9.58 5.44
C ASN A 227 0.17 -8.66 5.16
N ALA A 228 0.36 -7.61 5.97
CA ALA A 228 1.50 -6.71 5.84
C ALA A 228 2.83 -7.45 6.08
N ASN A 229 2.88 -8.38 7.04
CA ASN A 229 4.05 -9.22 7.28
C ASN A 229 4.36 -10.15 6.08
N ALA A 230 3.34 -10.73 5.46
CA ALA A 230 3.52 -11.57 4.26
C ALA A 230 4.15 -10.79 3.10
N LEU A 231 3.74 -9.54 2.87
CA LEU A 231 4.34 -8.66 1.86
C LEU A 231 5.81 -8.34 2.19
N ARG A 232 6.13 -8.09 3.47
CA ARG A 232 7.52 -7.84 3.92
C ARG A 232 8.40 -9.07 3.79
N LEU A 233 7.89 -10.26 4.13
CA LEU A 233 8.60 -11.53 3.96
C LEU A 233 8.96 -11.75 2.50
N LYS A 234 8.01 -11.53 1.58
CA LYS A 234 8.26 -11.62 0.13
C LYS A 234 9.36 -10.65 -0.32
N ALA A 235 9.26 -9.37 0.05
CA ALA A 235 10.28 -8.39 -0.33
C ALA A 235 11.67 -8.74 0.24
N THR A 236 11.72 -9.29 1.45
CA THR A 236 12.96 -9.76 2.09
C THR A 236 13.54 -10.96 1.35
N PHE A 237 12.69 -11.94 1.00
CA PHE A 237 13.08 -13.10 0.19
C PHE A 237 13.66 -12.67 -1.16
N ASP A 238 12.98 -11.80 -1.90
CA ASP A 238 13.45 -11.31 -3.20
C ASP A 238 14.80 -10.58 -3.07
N THR A 239 14.99 -9.82 -1.99
CA THR A 239 16.26 -9.15 -1.69
C THR A 239 17.38 -10.12 -1.34
N GLU A 240 17.11 -11.12 -0.50
CA GLU A 240 18.09 -12.16 -0.12
C GLU A 240 18.47 -13.03 -1.32
N LEU A 241 17.50 -13.42 -2.14
CA LEU A 241 17.71 -14.19 -3.37
C LEU A 241 18.52 -13.39 -4.39
N GLY A 242 18.21 -12.10 -4.56
CA GLY A 242 18.96 -11.20 -5.44
C GLY A 242 20.42 -10.96 -5.02
N ARG A 243 20.80 -11.27 -3.76
CA ARG A 243 22.20 -11.23 -3.30
C ARG A 243 22.99 -12.48 -3.71
N ILE A 244 22.33 -13.55 -4.16
CA ILE A 244 23.01 -14.74 -4.65
C ILE A 244 23.55 -14.45 -6.05
N ASP A 245 24.87 -14.26 -6.13
CA ASP A 245 25.55 -13.85 -7.36
C ASP A 245 25.88 -15.04 -8.27
N HIS A 246 24.87 -15.53 -8.98
CA HIS A 246 25.03 -16.61 -9.97
C HIS A 246 25.90 -16.18 -11.16
N ALA A 247 25.86 -14.90 -11.54
CA ALA A 247 26.59 -14.38 -12.68
C ALA A 247 28.10 -14.44 -12.45
N SER A 248 28.57 -14.08 -11.25
CA SER A 248 29.99 -14.13 -10.93
C SER A 248 30.52 -15.56 -10.78
N VAL A 249 29.72 -16.51 -10.29
CA VAL A 249 30.13 -17.93 -10.27
C VAL A 249 30.24 -18.49 -11.69
N ALA A 250 29.27 -18.17 -12.56
CA ALA A 250 29.34 -18.55 -13.97
C ALA A 250 30.55 -17.91 -14.69
N ALA A 251 30.88 -16.66 -14.35
CA ALA A 251 32.08 -15.99 -14.86
C ALA A 251 33.36 -16.71 -14.41
N LEU A 252 33.46 -17.15 -13.15
CA LEU A 252 34.60 -17.94 -12.68
C LEU A 252 34.72 -19.30 -13.38
N ALA A 253 33.61 -20.02 -13.56
CA ALA A 253 33.61 -21.27 -14.33
C ALA A 253 34.10 -21.04 -15.77
N THR A 254 33.65 -19.94 -16.39
CA THR A 254 34.09 -19.55 -17.73
C THR A 254 35.58 -19.19 -17.77
N ALA A 255 36.11 -18.52 -16.74
CA ALA A 255 37.53 -18.24 -16.64
C ALA A 255 38.38 -19.52 -16.58
N GLN A 256 37.92 -20.54 -15.85
CA GLN A 256 38.59 -21.84 -15.80
C GLN A 256 38.64 -22.50 -17.19
N THR A 257 37.56 -22.40 -17.97
CA THR A 257 37.52 -22.83 -19.36
C THR A 257 38.51 -22.06 -20.23
N TRP A 258 38.55 -20.72 -20.13
CA TRP A 258 39.52 -19.90 -20.85
C TRP A 258 40.97 -20.25 -20.53
N LEU A 259 41.26 -20.62 -19.29
CA LEU A 259 42.58 -21.07 -18.89
C LEU A 259 42.95 -22.42 -19.55
N ARG A 260 42.00 -23.37 -19.59
CA ARG A 260 42.16 -24.66 -20.32
C ARG A 260 42.33 -24.47 -21.83
N GLU A 261 41.69 -23.46 -22.41
CA GLU A 261 41.87 -23.10 -23.82
C GLU A 261 43.16 -22.31 -24.10
N GLY A 262 43.97 -22.03 -23.07
CA GLY A 262 45.18 -21.22 -23.20
C GLY A 262 44.90 -19.75 -23.55
N SER A 263 43.67 -19.27 -23.33
CA SER A 263 43.24 -17.89 -23.59
C SER A 263 43.50 -16.99 -22.39
N ILE A 264 44.78 -16.77 -22.08
CA ILE A 264 45.23 -16.08 -20.86
C ILE A 264 44.66 -14.67 -20.73
N ARG A 265 44.59 -13.91 -21.82
CA ARG A 265 44.01 -12.54 -21.79
C ARG A 265 42.55 -12.54 -21.33
N ARG A 266 41.74 -13.50 -21.79
CA ARG A 266 40.33 -13.59 -21.39
C ARG A 266 40.22 -14.03 -19.94
N PHE A 267 40.99 -15.04 -19.53
CA PHE A 267 41.11 -15.45 -18.14
C PHE A 267 41.46 -14.27 -17.22
N THR A 268 42.52 -13.51 -17.52
CA THR A 268 42.93 -12.34 -16.73
C THR A 268 41.83 -11.29 -16.62
N ASN A 269 41.18 -10.95 -17.73
CA ASN A 269 40.11 -9.97 -17.73
C ASN A 269 38.95 -10.41 -16.84
N THR A 270 38.54 -11.68 -16.93
CA THR A 270 37.44 -12.23 -16.12
C THR A 270 37.79 -12.27 -14.64
N LEU A 271 39.01 -12.66 -14.27
CA LEU A 271 39.44 -12.70 -12.87
C LEU A 271 39.48 -11.32 -12.24
N ARG A 272 40.02 -10.31 -12.93
CA ARG A 272 40.09 -8.94 -12.41
C ARG A 272 38.73 -8.31 -12.17
N SER A 273 37.73 -8.70 -12.95
CA SER A 273 36.36 -8.22 -12.79
C SER A 273 35.53 -9.04 -11.80
N SER A 274 36.05 -10.13 -11.22
CA SER A 274 35.26 -11.00 -10.36
C SER A 274 35.14 -10.42 -8.95
N PRO A 275 33.91 -10.16 -8.45
CA PRO A 275 33.68 -9.71 -7.09
C PRO A 275 33.80 -10.83 -6.05
N LEU A 276 33.88 -12.10 -6.48
CA LEU A 276 33.94 -13.28 -5.61
C LEU A 276 35.35 -13.62 -5.14
N LEU A 277 36.38 -12.99 -5.72
CA LEU A 277 37.77 -13.29 -5.43
C LEU A 277 38.41 -12.19 -4.60
N ASP A 278 39.29 -12.59 -3.68
CA ASP A 278 40.22 -11.63 -3.08
C ASP A 278 41.14 -11.07 -4.19
N PRO A 279 41.32 -9.74 -4.28
CA PRO A 279 42.17 -9.13 -5.31
C PRO A 279 43.60 -9.68 -5.33
N ARG A 280 44.15 -10.07 -4.19
CA ARG A 280 45.50 -10.64 -4.08
C ARG A 280 45.54 -12.05 -4.66
N ASP A 281 44.55 -12.87 -4.38
CA ASP A 281 44.47 -14.24 -4.93
C ASP A 281 44.26 -14.21 -6.44
N ALA A 282 43.43 -13.28 -6.92
CA ALA A 282 43.24 -13.04 -8.35
C ALA A 282 44.55 -12.63 -9.04
N GLU A 283 45.28 -11.64 -8.52
CA GLU A 283 46.55 -11.20 -9.11
C GLU A 283 47.65 -12.27 -9.01
N ASN A 284 47.70 -13.06 -7.93
CA ASN A 284 48.60 -14.20 -7.82
C ASN A 284 48.34 -15.26 -8.90
N ALA A 285 47.07 -15.60 -9.14
CA ALA A 285 46.70 -16.52 -10.21
C ALA A 285 46.99 -15.95 -11.60
N ILE A 286 46.79 -14.64 -11.81
CA ILE A 286 47.13 -13.94 -13.05
C ILE A 286 48.64 -13.99 -13.30
N SER A 287 49.47 -13.76 -12.29
CA SER A 287 50.93 -13.85 -12.41
C SER A 287 51.36 -15.26 -12.82
N ARG A 288 50.86 -16.30 -12.13
CA ARG A 288 51.14 -17.70 -12.49
C ARG A 288 50.68 -18.04 -13.91
N ALA A 289 49.53 -17.51 -14.33
CA ALA A 289 49.02 -17.71 -15.69
C ALA A 289 49.90 -17.03 -16.74
N ALA A 290 50.47 -15.86 -16.44
CA ALA A 290 51.40 -15.16 -17.31
C ALA A 290 52.69 -15.96 -17.50
N ASP A 291 53.24 -16.51 -16.42
CA ASP A 291 54.43 -17.38 -16.47
C ASP A 291 54.18 -18.66 -17.29
N ALA A 292 52.99 -19.23 -17.18
CA ALA A 292 52.58 -20.43 -17.92
C ALA A 292 52.04 -20.16 -19.35
N ALA A 293 51.90 -18.88 -19.75
CA ALA A 293 51.07 -18.49 -20.90
C ALA A 293 51.49 -19.15 -22.23
N THR A 294 52.80 -19.10 -22.52
CA THR A 294 53.34 -19.65 -23.77
C THR A 294 53.14 -21.16 -23.84
N THR A 295 53.38 -21.86 -22.73
CA THR A 295 53.28 -23.32 -22.65
C THR A 295 51.81 -23.76 -22.73
N LEU A 296 50.91 -23.12 -21.98
CA LEU A 296 49.47 -23.43 -22.03
C LEU A 296 48.87 -23.17 -23.41
N SER A 297 49.25 -22.08 -24.08
CA SER A 297 48.75 -21.78 -25.44
C SER A 297 49.25 -22.80 -26.47
N LYS A 298 50.52 -23.19 -26.41
CA LYS A 298 51.08 -24.26 -27.27
C LYS A 298 50.37 -25.58 -27.01
N LEU A 299 50.22 -25.95 -25.73
CA LEU A 299 49.58 -27.19 -25.31
C LEU A 299 48.12 -27.27 -25.77
N SER A 300 47.34 -26.21 -25.59
CA SER A 300 45.95 -26.16 -26.06
C SER A 300 45.85 -26.31 -27.58
N LYS A 301 46.71 -25.62 -28.35
CA LYS A 301 46.75 -25.77 -29.82
C LYS A 301 47.09 -27.19 -30.24
N THR A 302 48.12 -27.79 -29.63
CA THR A 302 48.52 -29.17 -29.92
C THR A 302 47.39 -30.16 -29.59
N ILE A 303 46.76 -30.04 -28.40
CA ILE A 303 45.59 -30.86 -28.02
C ILE A 303 44.46 -30.69 -29.05
N GLY A 304 44.14 -29.45 -29.45
CA GLY A 304 43.11 -29.16 -30.45
C GLY A 304 43.40 -29.79 -31.81
N SER A 305 44.64 -29.67 -32.31
CA SER A 305 45.06 -30.31 -33.55
C SER A 305 44.97 -31.83 -33.49
N LEU A 306 45.46 -32.46 -32.41
CA LEU A 306 45.40 -33.91 -32.24
C LEU A 306 43.97 -34.43 -32.07
N THR A 307 43.12 -33.68 -31.36
CA THR A 307 41.69 -33.97 -31.23
C THR A 307 41.00 -33.96 -32.59
N TRP A 308 41.33 -32.97 -33.44
CA TRP A 308 40.80 -32.91 -34.81
C TRP A 308 41.19 -34.15 -35.64
N TYR A 309 42.46 -34.59 -35.56
CA TYR A 309 42.90 -35.83 -36.22
C TYR A 309 42.15 -37.06 -35.68
N ALA A 310 41.97 -37.17 -34.36
CA ALA A 310 41.28 -38.29 -33.74
C ALA A 310 39.77 -38.35 -34.09
N ALA A 311 39.12 -37.18 -34.18
CA ALA A 311 37.67 -37.08 -34.34
C ALA A 311 37.21 -36.99 -35.81
N ILE A 312 37.91 -36.24 -36.66
CA ILE A 312 37.43 -35.84 -37.99
C ILE A 312 38.05 -36.69 -39.11
N ARG A 313 39.26 -37.21 -38.94
CA ARG A 313 39.93 -37.99 -39.99
C ARG A 313 39.49 -39.45 -40.00
N SER A 314 39.44 -40.03 -41.20
CA SER A 314 39.24 -41.46 -41.43
C SER A 314 40.49 -42.25 -41.05
N TRP A 315 40.29 -43.41 -40.41
CA TRP A 315 41.37 -44.31 -39.98
C TRP A 315 41.34 -45.60 -40.81
N PRO A 316 42.50 -46.13 -41.26
CA PRO A 316 43.87 -45.63 -41.02
C PRO A 316 44.17 -44.30 -41.73
N LEU A 317 45.10 -43.52 -41.16
CA LEU A 317 45.47 -42.22 -41.72
C LEU A 317 46.25 -42.38 -43.04
N PRO A 318 46.02 -41.53 -44.06
CA PRO A 318 46.87 -41.48 -45.24
C PRO A 318 48.31 -41.08 -44.89
N GLY A 319 49.30 -41.52 -45.70
CA GLY A 319 50.72 -41.26 -45.44
C GLY A 319 51.09 -39.77 -45.27
N GLU A 320 50.42 -38.87 -45.99
CA GLU A 320 50.63 -37.42 -45.83
C GLU A 320 50.15 -36.93 -44.45
N ASP A 321 49.00 -37.41 -43.98
CA ASP A 321 48.47 -37.08 -42.66
C ASP A 321 49.33 -37.71 -41.54
N ILE A 322 49.91 -38.90 -41.76
CA ILE A 322 50.89 -39.53 -40.85
C ILE A 322 52.14 -38.65 -40.71
N GLY A 323 52.71 -38.16 -41.82
CA GLY A 323 53.87 -37.26 -41.79
C GLY A 323 53.59 -35.96 -41.02
N ARG A 324 52.41 -35.36 -41.24
CA ARG A 324 51.97 -34.16 -40.50
C ARG A 324 51.76 -34.45 -39.01
N LEU A 325 51.16 -35.59 -38.68
CA LEU A 325 50.97 -36.03 -37.30
C LEU A 325 52.31 -36.25 -36.60
N ASN A 326 53.26 -36.95 -37.23
CA ASN A 326 54.62 -37.14 -36.73
C ASN A 326 55.30 -35.81 -36.46
N ALA A 327 55.21 -34.84 -37.37
CA ALA A 327 55.77 -33.50 -37.16
C ALA A 327 55.18 -32.80 -35.92
N ILE A 328 53.86 -32.90 -35.69
CA ILE A 328 53.19 -32.35 -34.50
C ILE A 328 53.67 -33.07 -33.23
N MET A 329 53.79 -34.40 -33.27
CA MET A 329 54.18 -35.22 -32.12
C MET A 329 55.65 -35.01 -31.73
N GLU A 330 56.56 -35.00 -32.70
CA GLU A 330 58.00 -34.80 -32.48
C GLU A 330 58.31 -33.36 -32.07
N THR A 331 57.74 -32.37 -32.77
CA THR A 331 58.12 -30.96 -32.58
C THR A 331 57.40 -30.31 -31.40
N HIS A 332 56.12 -30.67 -31.18
CA HIS A 332 55.28 -29.97 -30.20
C HIS A 332 54.96 -30.84 -28.99
N ALA A 333 54.43 -32.06 -29.17
CA ALA A 333 54.02 -32.90 -28.05
C ALA A 333 55.22 -33.37 -27.21
N SER A 334 56.32 -33.79 -27.85
CA SER A 334 57.52 -34.26 -27.15
C SER A 334 58.14 -33.19 -26.26
N ALA A 335 58.23 -31.94 -26.78
CA ALA A 335 58.74 -30.80 -26.02
C ALA A 335 57.86 -30.47 -24.81
N LEU A 336 56.54 -30.56 -24.94
CA LEU A 336 55.59 -30.25 -23.87
C LEU A 336 55.53 -31.35 -22.79
N MET A 337 55.74 -32.61 -23.17
CA MET A 337 55.77 -33.74 -22.23
C MET A 337 57.14 -33.99 -21.61
N SER A 338 58.20 -33.36 -22.11
CA SER A 338 59.59 -33.65 -21.75
C SER A 338 59.97 -35.12 -21.94
N VAL A 339 59.36 -35.79 -22.93
CA VAL A 339 59.60 -37.18 -23.31
C VAL A 339 59.67 -37.25 -24.83
N ALA A 340 60.72 -37.84 -25.37
CA ALA A 340 60.84 -38.05 -26.81
C ALA A 340 59.77 -39.04 -27.31
N ILE A 341 58.94 -38.61 -28.25
CA ILE A 341 57.99 -39.46 -28.97
C ILE A 341 58.57 -39.66 -30.37
N ALA A 342 59.03 -40.86 -30.67
CA ALA A 342 59.49 -41.18 -32.02
C ALA A 342 58.30 -41.19 -32.98
N GLY A 343 58.49 -40.66 -34.19
CA GLY A 343 57.54 -40.82 -35.28
C GLY A 343 57.25 -42.30 -35.57
N ARG A 344 56.01 -42.57 -35.95
CA ARG A 344 55.53 -43.91 -36.30
C ARG A 344 54.89 -43.89 -37.67
N ASP A 345 55.08 -44.96 -38.42
CA ASP A 345 54.46 -45.13 -39.74
C ASP A 345 53.09 -45.83 -39.65
N ASP A 346 52.71 -46.32 -38.47
CA ASP A 346 51.57 -47.21 -38.23
C ASP A 346 50.61 -46.69 -37.14
N TRP A 347 50.47 -45.37 -37.00
CA TRP A 347 49.55 -44.77 -36.02
C TRP A 347 48.15 -45.39 -36.05
N SER A 348 47.72 -45.92 -34.91
CA SER A 348 46.32 -46.25 -34.68
C SER A 348 45.59 -45.09 -33.98
N LYS A 349 44.25 -45.06 -34.11
CA LYS A 349 43.43 -44.10 -33.37
C LYS A 349 43.61 -44.25 -31.85
N ALA A 350 43.85 -45.47 -31.38
CA ALA A 350 44.08 -45.75 -29.97
C ALA A 350 45.40 -45.15 -29.47
N ASP A 351 46.49 -45.25 -30.27
CA ASP A 351 47.77 -44.63 -29.93
C ASP A 351 47.65 -43.11 -29.83
N LEU A 352 46.96 -42.47 -30.77
CA LEU A 352 46.74 -41.03 -30.74
C LEU A 352 45.90 -40.61 -29.52
N CYS A 353 44.82 -41.33 -29.21
CA CYS A 353 44.01 -41.07 -28.03
C CYS A 353 44.81 -41.23 -26.73
N PHE A 354 45.74 -42.19 -26.67
CA PHE A 354 46.63 -42.38 -25.52
C PHE A 354 47.56 -41.17 -25.31
N GLU A 355 48.21 -40.69 -26.37
CA GLU A 355 49.08 -39.52 -26.27
C GLU A 355 48.29 -38.21 -26.01
N LEU A 356 47.08 -38.10 -26.56
CA LEU A 356 46.15 -37.00 -26.26
C LEU A 356 45.80 -36.96 -24.77
N ASP A 357 45.47 -38.10 -24.16
CA ASP A 357 45.19 -38.20 -22.73
C ASP A 357 46.39 -37.76 -21.87
N ARG A 358 47.61 -38.12 -22.27
CA ARG A 358 48.83 -37.66 -21.58
C ARG A 358 49.00 -36.15 -21.65
N LEU A 359 48.79 -35.53 -22.82
CA LEU A 359 48.85 -34.07 -22.97
C LEU A 359 47.75 -33.37 -22.18
N VAL A 360 46.53 -33.90 -22.17
CA VAL A 360 45.41 -33.39 -21.35
C VAL A 360 45.75 -33.46 -19.85
N LYS A 361 46.40 -34.53 -19.38
CA LYS A 361 46.89 -34.65 -18.00
C LYS A 361 47.98 -33.63 -17.66
N VAL A 362 48.89 -33.33 -18.60
CA VAL A 362 49.87 -32.25 -18.42
C VAL A 362 49.16 -30.90 -18.32
N GLN A 363 48.17 -30.65 -19.18
CA GLN A 363 47.38 -29.42 -19.15
C GLN A 363 46.61 -29.26 -17.85
N GLY A 364 45.96 -30.34 -17.37
CA GLY A 364 45.24 -30.36 -16.10
C GLY A 364 46.12 -29.92 -14.94
N ARG A 365 47.32 -30.50 -14.80
CA ARG A 365 48.28 -30.12 -13.75
C ARG A 365 48.73 -28.65 -13.84
N MET A 366 48.93 -28.13 -15.05
CA MET A 366 49.28 -26.71 -15.23
C MET A 366 48.11 -25.79 -14.86
N VAL A 367 46.90 -26.14 -15.28
CA VAL A 367 45.67 -25.41 -14.93
C VAL A 367 45.47 -25.42 -13.42
N GLU A 368 45.64 -26.57 -12.76
CA GLU A 368 45.59 -26.70 -11.30
C GLU A 368 46.66 -25.86 -10.61
N ALA A 369 47.90 -25.83 -11.10
CA ALA A 369 48.97 -25.00 -10.53
C ALA A 369 48.68 -23.50 -10.66
N VAL A 370 48.07 -23.08 -11.77
CA VAL A 370 47.65 -21.68 -11.97
C VAL A 370 46.44 -21.35 -11.08
N TRP A 371 45.42 -22.23 -11.07
CA TRP A 371 44.16 -22.04 -10.35
C TRP A 371 44.35 -22.08 -8.83
N GLY A 372 45.13 -23.04 -8.32
CA GLY A 372 45.65 -23.12 -6.96
C GLY A 372 44.67 -22.73 -5.85
N ASN A 373 44.83 -21.51 -5.34
CA ASN A 373 44.08 -20.99 -4.19
C ASN A 373 42.71 -20.40 -4.55
N LEU A 374 42.33 -20.39 -5.83
CA LEU A 374 41.03 -19.88 -6.24
C LEU A 374 39.93 -20.88 -5.85
N PRO A 375 38.77 -20.41 -5.40
CA PRO A 375 37.66 -21.27 -5.05
C PRO A 375 37.20 -22.08 -6.27
N ASP A 376 36.78 -23.33 -6.04
CA ASP A 376 36.19 -24.16 -7.10
C ASP A 376 34.82 -23.58 -7.49
N PRO A 377 34.61 -23.17 -8.76
CA PRO A 377 33.32 -22.67 -9.22
C PRO A 377 32.18 -23.67 -9.00
N ALA A 378 32.46 -24.99 -9.05
CA ALA A 378 31.45 -26.02 -8.83
C ALA A 378 31.05 -26.14 -7.34
N GLU A 379 31.99 -25.93 -6.41
CA GLU A 379 31.68 -25.84 -4.98
C GLU A 379 30.90 -24.56 -4.65
N LEU A 380 31.32 -23.41 -5.21
CA LEU A 380 30.58 -22.15 -5.05
C LEU A 380 29.16 -22.25 -5.60
N ALA A 381 28.98 -22.85 -6.77
CA ALA A 381 27.67 -23.07 -7.36
C ALA A 381 26.79 -23.96 -6.47
N ARG A 382 27.34 -25.06 -5.94
CA ARG A 382 26.62 -25.93 -4.99
C ARG A 382 26.23 -25.17 -3.73
N HIS A 383 27.15 -24.43 -3.12
CA HIS A 383 26.87 -23.63 -1.94
C HIS A 383 25.78 -22.57 -2.20
N GLN A 384 25.79 -21.91 -3.35
CA GLN A 384 24.74 -20.96 -3.74
C GLN A 384 23.37 -21.63 -3.91
N VAL A 385 23.33 -22.82 -4.54
CA VAL A 385 22.08 -23.59 -4.70
C VAL A 385 21.56 -24.06 -3.35
N ASP A 386 22.43 -24.56 -2.48
CA ASP A 386 22.07 -25.00 -1.13
C ASP A 386 21.56 -23.82 -0.28
N GLN A 387 22.21 -22.66 -0.40
CA GLN A 387 21.78 -21.43 0.23
C GLN A 387 20.41 -20.96 -0.29
N ALA A 388 20.20 -20.96 -1.61
CA ALA A 388 18.92 -20.61 -2.22
C ALA A 388 17.80 -21.57 -1.74
N THR A 389 18.06 -22.87 -1.78
CA THR A 389 17.11 -23.91 -1.33
C THR A 389 16.76 -23.75 0.16
N THR A 390 17.76 -23.45 1.00
CA THR A 390 17.56 -23.22 2.43
C THR A 390 16.75 -21.96 2.69
N LEU A 391 17.02 -20.88 1.94
CA LEU A 391 16.25 -19.64 2.01
C LEU A 391 14.79 -19.86 1.59
N GLU A 392 14.57 -20.55 0.45
CA GLU A 392 13.25 -20.92 -0.03
C GLU A 392 12.47 -21.73 1.00
N ALA A 393 13.07 -22.79 1.57
CA ALA A 393 12.42 -23.61 2.58
C ALA A 393 12.04 -22.81 3.84
N ARG A 394 12.93 -21.91 4.29
CA ARG A 394 12.68 -21.04 5.45
C ARG A 394 11.52 -20.09 5.21
N HIS A 395 11.50 -19.41 4.06
CA HIS A 395 10.46 -18.45 3.70
C HIS A 395 9.13 -19.14 3.39
N ALA A 396 9.14 -20.31 2.75
CA ALA A 396 7.95 -21.12 2.51
C ALA A 396 7.29 -21.55 3.83
N LYS A 397 8.09 -21.99 4.80
CA LYS A 397 7.58 -22.33 6.14
C LYS A 397 6.96 -21.12 6.83
N ALA A 398 7.65 -19.98 6.84
CA ALA A 398 7.11 -18.75 7.46
C ALA A 398 5.81 -18.26 6.79
N ALA A 399 5.72 -18.38 5.45
CA ALA A 399 4.51 -18.07 4.71
C ALA A 399 3.36 -19.02 5.06
N GLN A 400 3.63 -20.32 5.17
CA GLN A 400 2.66 -21.33 5.60
C GLN A 400 2.15 -21.08 7.02
N ASP A 401 3.05 -20.76 7.96
CA ASP A 401 2.70 -20.44 9.35
C ASP A 401 1.80 -19.20 9.42
N ASN A 402 2.16 -18.13 8.70
CA ASN A 402 1.33 -16.92 8.59
C ASN A 402 -0.05 -17.23 7.97
N GLN A 403 -0.10 -18.05 6.92
CA GLN A 403 -1.35 -18.43 6.26
C GLN A 403 -2.26 -19.25 7.19
N ALA A 404 -1.69 -20.19 7.95
CA ALA A 404 -2.43 -20.97 8.93
C ALA A 404 -3.00 -20.08 10.05
N GLN A 405 -2.22 -19.12 10.56
CA GLN A 405 -2.68 -18.17 11.56
C GLN A 405 -3.79 -17.26 11.02
N MET A 406 -3.65 -16.74 9.80
CA MET A 406 -4.70 -15.95 9.15
C MET A 406 -5.99 -16.75 8.96
N ALA A 407 -5.90 -18.04 8.58
CA ALA A 407 -7.08 -18.90 8.42
C ALA A 407 -7.81 -19.10 9.76
N ALA A 408 -7.07 -19.32 10.85
CA ALA A 408 -7.64 -19.45 12.19
C ALA A 408 -8.32 -18.15 12.67
N LEU A 409 -7.68 -16.99 12.44
CA LEU A 409 -8.26 -15.69 12.75
C LEU A 409 -9.51 -15.39 11.92
N ARG A 410 -9.52 -15.74 10.63
CA ARG A 410 -10.71 -15.61 9.76
C ARG A 410 -11.86 -16.46 10.24
N ALA A 411 -11.61 -17.72 10.61
CA ALA A 411 -12.64 -18.59 11.19
C ALA A 411 -13.21 -17.98 12.49
N THR A 412 -12.35 -17.42 13.34
CA THR A 412 -12.75 -16.71 14.57
C THR A 412 -13.59 -15.47 14.26
N ALA A 413 -13.17 -14.64 13.31
CA ALA A 413 -13.88 -13.44 12.89
C ALA A 413 -15.26 -13.79 12.31
N THR A 414 -15.36 -14.82 11.46
CA THR A 414 -16.65 -15.30 10.92
C THR A 414 -17.58 -15.80 12.02
N GLY A 415 -17.04 -16.55 13.01
CA GLY A 415 -17.82 -16.99 14.17
C GLY A 415 -18.36 -15.81 14.99
N LEU A 416 -17.51 -14.83 15.29
CA LEU A 416 -17.91 -13.62 16.00
C LEU A 416 -18.95 -12.80 15.22
N ALA A 417 -18.76 -12.62 13.91
CA ALA A 417 -19.72 -11.93 13.05
C ALA A 417 -21.11 -12.59 13.08
N LYS A 418 -21.15 -13.93 13.03
CA LYS A 418 -22.39 -14.70 13.15
C LYS A 418 -23.04 -14.54 14.52
N ASP A 419 -22.25 -14.57 15.60
CA ASP A 419 -22.78 -14.39 16.96
C ASP A 419 -23.31 -12.96 17.19
N ILE A 420 -22.69 -11.96 16.56
CA ILE A 420 -23.14 -10.57 16.65
C ILE A 420 -24.42 -10.38 15.81
N SER A 421 -24.52 -10.98 14.63
CA SER A 421 -25.72 -10.87 13.78
C SER A 421 -26.93 -11.60 14.34
N ALA A 422 -26.71 -12.66 15.12
CA ALA A 422 -27.76 -13.36 15.88
C ALA A 422 -28.20 -12.63 17.16
N SER A 423 -27.62 -11.47 17.49
CA SER A 423 -27.98 -10.71 18.68
C SER A 423 -29.29 -9.93 18.48
N ASP A 424 -30.23 -10.07 19.42
CA ASP A 424 -31.48 -9.29 19.45
C ASP A 424 -31.29 -7.81 19.83
N VAL A 425 -30.07 -7.40 20.17
CA VAL A 425 -29.76 -6.02 20.57
C VAL A 425 -29.69 -5.14 19.33
N SER A 426 -30.73 -4.34 19.11
CA SER A 426 -30.89 -3.50 17.91
C SER A 426 -31.06 -2.02 18.27
N ILE A 427 -30.25 -1.17 17.63
CA ILE A 427 -30.39 0.29 17.75
C ILE A 427 -31.66 0.78 17.04
N VAL A 428 -32.04 0.10 15.95
CA VAL A 428 -33.25 0.39 15.19
C VAL A 428 -34.48 0.17 16.07
N GLN A 429 -34.52 -0.96 16.80
CA GLN A 429 -35.60 -1.22 17.74
C GLN A 429 -35.61 -0.20 18.90
N ALA A 430 -34.46 0.10 19.48
CA ALA A 430 -34.34 1.10 20.54
C ALA A 430 -34.80 2.50 20.08
N TYR A 431 -34.53 2.86 18.83
CA TYR A 431 -34.99 4.10 18.22
C TYR A 431 -36.51 4.09 18.02
N ARG A 432 -37.09 3.02 17.46
CA ARG A 432 -38.55 2.88 17.28
C ARG A 432 -39.29 3.01 18.61
N ASP A 433 -38.76 2.40 19.67
CA ASP A 433 -39.34 2.49 21.01
C ASP A 433 -39.19 3.91 21.57
N ALA A 434 -38.01 4.54 21.44
CA ALA A 434 -37.83 5.94 21.82
C ALA A 434 -38.80 6.88 21.08
N LYS A 435 -38.99 6.69 19.78
CA LYS A 435 -39.96 7.42 18.96
C LYS A 435 -41.38 7.21 19.49
N ARG A 436 -41.83 5.96 19.70
CA ARG A 436 -43.16 5.69 20.27
C ARG A 436 -43.37 6.43 21.59
N HIS A 437 -42.41 6.42 22.51
CA HIS A 437 -42.56 7.13 23.79
C HIS A 437 -42.57 8.66 23.67
N LEU A 438 -41.84 9.24 22.72
CA LEU A 438 -41.80 10.69 22.52
C LEU A 438 -43.01 11.22 21.74
N PHE A 439 -43.57 10.40 20.85
CA PHE A 439 -44.64 10.80 19.94
C PHE A 439 -46.02 10.26 20.35
N GLN A 440 -46.10 9.22 21.19
CA GLN A 440 -47.30 8.94 21.96
C GLN A 440 -47.40 9.98 23.08
N LYS A 441 -47.99 11.13 22.76
CA LYS A 441 -48.67 11.94 23.75
C LYS A 441 -49.63 10.97 24.46
N PRO A 442 -49.50 10.68 25.76
CA PRO A 442 -50.61 10.08 26.47
C PRO A 442 -51.77 11.04 26.24
N ALA A 443 -52.88 10.53 25.72
CA ALA A 443 -54.15 11.23 25.84
C ALA A 443 -54.41 11.33 27.34
N THR A 444 -53.91 12.39 27.98
CA THR A 444 -54.17 12.66 29.39
C THR A 444 -55.62 13.05 29.51
N ALA A 445 -56.44 12.09 29.94
CA ALA A 445 -57.32 12.38 31.06
C ALA A 445 -56.42 12.71 32.28
N SER A 446 -56.67 13.89 32.87
CA SER A 446 -56.01 14.47 34.06
C SER A 446 -56.12 13.62 35.34
N PRO A 447 -55.56 13.99 36.51
CA PRO A 447 -54.53 15.03 36.84
C PRO A 447 -53.43 14.58 37.85
N GLY A 448 -52.32 15.34 37.90
CA GLY A 448 -51.71 15.82 39.16
C GLY A 448 -50.46 15.12 39.75
N VAL A 449 -49.26 15.69 39.49
CA VAL A 449 -48.13 15.79 40.46
C VAL A 449 -47.39 17.11 40.18
N SER A 450 -47.07 17.90 41.22
CA SER A 450 -46.53 19.26 41.08
C SER A 450 -45.06 19.30 40.64
N ALA A 451 -44.73 20.32 39.85
CA ALA A 451 -43.41 20.55 39.23
C ALA A 451 -42.26 20.77 40.23
N GLU A 452 -42.55 20.99 41.51
CA GLU A 452 -41.57 21.17 42.57
C GLU A 452 -40.88 19.86 42.97
N ALA A 453 -41.55 18.71 42.80
CA ALA A 453 -40.97 17.39 43.10
C ALA A 453 -39.92 16.94 42.06
N ILE A 454 -39.99 17.48 40.83
CA ILE A 454 -39.08 17.12 39.73
C ILE A 454 -37.82 17.99 39.77
N LEU A 455 -37.92 19.24 40.24
CA LEU A 455 -36.80 20.19 40.28
C LEU A 455 -35.76 19.81 41.35
N ALA A 456 -36.17 19.15 42.44
CA ALA A 456 -35.28 18.69 43.50
C ALA A 456 -34.41 17.49 43.11
N ALA A 457 -34.87 16.65 42.17
CA ALA A 457 -34.13 15.47 41.71
C ALA A 457 -33.06 15.79 40.64
N ALA A 458 -33.12 16.98 40.03
CA ALA A 458 -32.23 17.39 38.94
C ALA A 458 -30.90 18.03 39.41
N LEU A 459 -30.75 18.36 40.71
CA LEU A 459 -29.60 19.11 41.23
C LEU A 459 -28.50 18.26 41.89
N GLN A 460 -28.51 16.94 41.72
CA GLN A 460 -27.45 16.06 42.25
C GLN A 460 -26.99 15.05 41.19
N ASN A 461 -25.93 15.36 40.44
CA ASN A 461 -24.70 14.55 40.37
C ASN A 461 -23.76 14.89 39.20
N THR A 462 -22.55 15.30 39.60
CA THR A 462 -21.19 14.90 39.14
C THR A 462 -20.67 15.20 37.71
N THR A 463 -19.64 16.05 37.70
CA THR A 463 -18.50 16.16 36.77
C THR A 463 -17.56 14.94 36.83
N ILE A 464 -17.09 14.40 35.67
CA ILE A 464 -15.74 13.79 35.48
C ILE A 464 -15.29 13.91 34.00
N ASN A 465 -14.03 14.36 33.83
CA ASN A 465 -13.19 14.36 32.61
C ASN A 465 -12.84 12.95 32.09
N VAL A 466 -12.88 12.68 30.76
CA VAL A 466 -11.93 11.75 30.08
C VAL A 466 -11.79 12.06 28.57
N THR A 467 -10.57 11.87 28.10
CA THR A 467 -9.89 12.10 26.82
C THR A 467 -10.36 11.34 25.55
N MET A 468 -9.89 11.91 24.42
CA MET A 468 -10.17 11.74 22.97
C MET A 468 -10.09 10.35 22.32
N ARG A 469 -10.83 10.23 21.18
CA ARG A 469 -10.62 9.45 19.91
C ARG A 469 -11.83 8.57 19.53
N ASP A 470 -12.38 8.49 18.30
CA ASP A 470 -12.11 9.00 16.93
C ASP A 470 -13.44 9.08 16.12
N ILE A 471 -13.59 10.02 15.15
CA ILE A 471 -14.63 10.05 14.09
C ILE A 471 -13.95 10.19 12.71
N TYR A 472 -14.54 9.55 11.69
CA TYR A 472 -14.08 9.55 10.29
C TYR A 472 -14.97 10.39 9.36
N MET A 473 -14.34 11.08 8.40
CA MET A 473 -15.01 11.68 7.24
C MET A 473 -14.49 11.02 5.97
N ALA A 474 -15.40 10.59 5.09
CA ALA A 474 -15.07 10.06 3.77
C ALA A 474 -15.47 11.06 2.67
N ALA A 475 -14.57 11.33 1.73
CA ALA A 475 -14.84 12.14 0.54
C ALA A 475 -14.39 11.39 -0.72
N ASN A 476 -15.24 11.31 -1.75
CA ASN A 476 -14.90 10.63 -3.00
C ASN A 476 -14.46 11.61 -4.09
N VAL A 477 -13.47 11.18 -4.88
CA VAL A 477 -13.09 11.80 -6.16
C VAL A 477 -13.09 10.69 -7.21
N ALA A 478 -14.00 10.76 -8.18
CA ALA A 478 -13.92 9.96 -9.40
C ALA A 478 -14.53 10.73 -10.57
N ALA A 479 -13.71 11.01 -11.59
CA ALA A 479 -14.19 11.41 -12.91
C ALA A 479 -14.22 10.18 -13.83
N MET A 480 -15.30 10.17 -14.60
CA MET A 480 -15.78 9.24 -15.62
C MET A 480 -14.73 8.73 -16.63
N GLY A 481 -15.11 7.62 -17.30
CA GLY A 481 -14.36 6.94 -18.36
C GLY A 481 -14.04 7.80 -19.61
N PRO A 482 -13.35 7.21 -20.59
CA PRO A 482 -12.42 7.90 -21.48
C PRO A 482 -12.97 8.97 -22.45
N ASN A 483 -14.26 9.32 -22.46
CA ASN A 483 -14.84 10.23 -23.46
C ASN A 483 -15.87 11.27 -22.95
N SER A 484 -16.06 11.46 -21.64
CA SER A 484 -17.04 12.43 -21.12
C SER A 484 -16.39 13.80 -20.87
N ARG A 485 -16.83 14.86 -21.55
CA ARG A 485 -16.50 16.26 -21.20
C ARG A 485 -17.57 16.82 -20.27
N ALA A 486 -17.17 17.36 -19.12
CA ALA A 486 -18.04 18.14 -18.24
C ALA A 486 -17.40 19.52 -18.02
N ASP A 487 -18.16 20.55 -18.40
CA ASP A 487 -17.82 21.96 -18.27
C ASP A 487 -18.36 22.52 -16.93
N ASN A 488 -17.62 23.51 -16.40
CA ASN A 488 -18.03 24.57 -15.45
C ASN A 488 -17.87 24.33 -13.94
N VAL A 489 -16.97 25.12 -13.34
CA VAL A 489 -16.97 25.57 -11.93
C VAL A 489 -17.26 27.07 -11.97
N SER A 490 -18.22 27.56 -11.19
CA SER A 490 -18.52 28.99 -11.06
C SER A 490 -18.21 29.51 -9.66
N PHE A 491 -17.69 30.74 -9.60
CA PHE A 491 -17.47 31.49 -8.38
C PHE A 491 -18.58 32.54 -8.25
N HIS A 492 -19.16 32.69 -7.07
CA HIS A 492 -20.04 33.82 -6.76
C HIS A 492 -19.34 34.70 -5.75
N GLY A 493 -18.81 35.82 -6.23
CA GLY A 493 -18.43 36.94 -5.39
C GLY A 493 -19.57 37.94 -5.41
N ASP A 494 -20.12 38.26 -4.25
CA ASP A 494 -21.08 39.34 -4.10
C ASP A 494 -20.43 40.66 -4.51
N SER A 495 -20.92 41.26 -5.60
CA SER A 495 -20.60 42.65 -5.94
C SER A 495 -21.83 43.37 -6.46
N GLU A 496 -22.52 44.06 -5.54
CA GLU A 496 -23.31 45.26 -5.89
C GLU A 496 -22.87 46.44 -5.02
N ALA A 497 -22.31 47.46 -5.67
CA ALA A 497 -22.63 48.86 -5.41
C ALA A 497 -22.16 49.70 -6.63
N PRO A 498 -23.04 50.46 -7.30
CA PRO A 498 -22.65 51.33 -8.40
C PRO A 498 -22.14 52.66 -7.84
N VAL A 499 -20.86 52.98 -8.09
CA VAL A 499 -20.32 54.32 -7.81
C VAL A 499 -20.52 55.19 -9.05
N SER A 500 -21.44 56.16 -8.93
CA SER A 500 -21.61 57.25 -9.90
C SER A 500 -20.46 58.28 -9.83
N PRO A 501 -20.23 59.05 -10.92
CA PRO A 501 -19.01 59.81 -11.13
C PRO A 501 -19.05 61.20 -10.46
N ARG A 502 -17.90 61.69 -9.99
CA ARG A 502 -17.73 63.12 -9.67
C ARG A 502 -16.44 63.70 -10.25
N ARG A 503 -16.66 64.84 -10.90
CA ARG A 503 -15.77 65.75 -11.61
C ARG A 503 -14.61 66.31 -10.76
N GLY A 504 -13.48 66.51 -11.43
CA GLY A 504 -12.84 67.83 -11.60
C GLY A 504 -12.00 68.41 -10.44
N ARG A 505 -10.68 68.39 -10.61
CA ARG A 505 -9.87 69.59 -10.89
C ARG A 505 -8.56 69.19 -11.53
#